data_AF-A0A9P7XBG1-F1
#
_entry.id   AF-A0A9P7XBG1-F1
#
_cell.length_a   1.000
_cell.length_b   1.000
_cell.length_c   1.000
_cell.angle_alpha   90.00
_cell.angle_beta   90.00
_cell.angle_gamma   90.00
#
_symmetry.space_group_name_H-M   'P 1'
#
loop_
_entity.id
_entity.type
_entity.pdbx_description
1 polymer ?
#
loop_
_entity_poly.entity_id
_entity_poly.type
_entity_poly.pdbx_seq_one_letter_code
_entity_poly.pdbx_strand_id
1 'polypeptide(L)'
;MSTDRFSPMETFFDFEWPETITGLERIALTATGNLQRFLSVYFGKPIRVEEIWEIPASGHWSAASPEHPVTKVREVNLLCEGAVVCLCLSTIKMTTPETARLFLEEGVAIGQMYRTLGRVPTFTLTSVGVHQNLSGVEHLARSYSLSTEGFECEIREIFPDRRIFTGECWDRVALNNEGQKKTTTTKDAPTVDVPATSDTAVKVY
;
A
#
# COMPACT_ATOMS: atom_id res chain seq x y z
N MET A 1 3.57 -16.59 13.02
CA MET A 1 2.16 -16.21 12.76
C MET A 1 1.48 -15.99 14.11
N SER A 2 0.64 -14.97 14.24
CA SER A 2 -0.04 -14.67 15.50
C SER A 2 -1.10 -15.71 15.85
N THR A 3 -1.41 -15.80 17.15
CA THR A 3 -2.54 -16.58 17.66
C THR A 3 -3.40 -15.69 18.55
N ASP A 4 -4.67 -15.56 18.22
CA ASP A 4 -5.65 -14.93 19.10
C ASP A 4 -6.36 -15.99 19.94
N ARG A 5 -6.34 -15.80 21.26
CA ARG A 5 -7.12 -16.59 22.21
C ARG A 5 -8.09 -15.66 22.90
N PHE A 6 -9.38 -15.96 22.81
CA PHE A 6 -10.39 -15.21 23.52
C PHE A 6 -11.33 -16.15 24.27
N SER A 7 -11.70 -15.72 25.46
CA SER A 7 -12.77 -16.28 26.28
C SER A 7 -13.72 -15.13 26.66
N PRO A 8 -14.88 -15.39 27.27
CA PRO A 8 -15.78 -14.33 27.71
C PRO A 8 -15.13 -13.28 28.64
N MET A 9 -14.02 -13.62 29.31
CA MET A 9 -13.36 -12.77 30.32
C MET A 9 -11.90 -12.44 29.98
N GLU A 10 -11.35 -12.99 28.90
CA GLU A 10 -9.94 -12.86 28.59
C GLU A 10 -9.73 -12.74 27.08
N THR A 11 -8.80 -11.89 26.67
CA THR A 11 -8.32 -11.84 25.29
C THR A 11 -6.81 -11.74 25.33
N PHE A 12 -6.16 -12.61 24.58
CA PHE A 12 -4.71 -12.71 24.51
C PHE A 12 -4.29 -12.81 23.05
N PHE A 13 -3.47 -11.85 22.63
CA PHE A 13 -2.80 -11.85 21.33
C PHE A 13 -1.37 -12.32 21.54
N ASP A 14 -1.05 -13.48 20.95
CA ASP A 14 0.29 -14.05 21.01
C ASP A 14 1.04 -13.88 19.68
N PHE A 15 2.29 -13.46 19.76
CA PHE A 15 3.20 -13.36 18.62
C PHE A 15 4.64 -13.32 19.11
N GLU A 16 5.55 -13.93 18.36
CA GLU A 16 6.99 -13.90 18.63
C GLU A 16 7.56 -12.54 18.20
N TRP A 17 7.48 -11.57 19.10
CA TRP A 17 7.94 -10.20 18.85
C TRP A 17 9.47 -10.11 18.90
N PRO A 18 10.10 -9.34 17.99
CA PRO A 18 11.50 -8.96 18.16
C PRO A 18 11.69 -8.19 19.49
N GLU A 19 12.78 -8.46 20.20
CA GLU A 19 13.05 -7.91 21.55
C GLU A 19 13.03 -6.38 21.60
N THR A 20 13.42 -5.75 20.49
CA THR A 20 13.52 -4.29 20.39
C THR A 20 12.18 -3.59 20.22
N ILE A 21 11.08 -4.30 19.89
CA ILE A 21 9.77 -3.70 19.63
C ILE A 21 9.08 -3.22 20.92
N THR A 22 8.79 -1.92 20.95
CA THR A 22 8.10 -1.21 22.04
C THR A 22 6.61 -1.52 22.10
N GLY A 23 5.97 -1.26 23.24
CA GLY A 23 4.52 -1.48 23.41
C GLY A 23 3.66 -0.69 22.41
N LEU A 24 4.02 0.56 22.11
CA LEU A 24 3.28 1.39 21.14
C LEU A 24 3.40 0.83 19.72
N GLU A 25 4.59 0.38 19.33
CA GLU A 25 4.80 -0.30 18.06
C GLU A 25 3.98 -1.58 17.98
N ARG A 26 3.87 -2.38 19.05
CA ARG A 26 2.99 -3.56 19.06
C ARG A 26 1.54 -3.17 18.78
N ILE A 27 1.04 -2.10 19.38
CA ILE A 27 -0.34 -1.62 19.13
C ILE A 27 -0.51 -1.20 17.66
N ALA A 28 0.47 -0.49 17.09
CA ALA A 28 0.45 -0.12 15.67
C ALA A 28 0.48 -1.36 14.76
N LEU A 29 1.31 -2.34 15.11
CA LEU A 29 1.54 -3.56 14.33
C LEU A 29 0.37 -4.54 14.39
N THR A 30 -0.47 -4.48 15.43
CA THR A 30 -1.69 -5.28 15.56
C THR A 30 -2.96 -4.58 15.07
N ALA A 31 -2.86 -3.38 14.48
CA ALA A 31 -4.02 -2.66 13.92
C ALA A 31 -4.77 -3.49 12.85
N THR A 32 -6.03 -3.83 13.09
CA THR A 32 -6.87 -4.74 12.30
C THR A 32 -7.71 -4.02 11.24
N GLY A 33 -7.04 -3.43 10.25
CA GLY A 33 -7.71 -2.64 9.19
C GLY A 33 -8.12 -1.23 9.62
N ASN A 34 -7.67 -0.78 10.79
CA ASN A 34 -7.89 0.55 11.34
C ASN A 34 -6.60 1.40 11.45
N LEU A 35 -5.52 1.01 10.78
CA LEU A 35 -4.22 1.69 10.89
C LEU A 35 -4.31 3.20 10.58
N GLN A 36 -5.03 3.61 9.54
CA GLN A 36 -5.22 5.04 9.24
C GLN A 36 -5.84 5.81 10.40
N ARG A 37 -6.83 5.21 11.09
CA ARG A 37 -7.45 5.80 12.28
C ARG A 37 -6.46 5.86 13.44
N PHE A 38 -5.70 4.78 13.65
CA PHE A 38 -4.68 4.73 14.69
C PHE A 38 -3.62 5.84 14.49
N LEU A 39 -3.05 5.93 13.29
CA LEU A 39 -2.07 6.96 12.93
C LEU A 39 -2.67 8.36 13.05
N SER A 40 -3.93 8.54 12.65
CA SER A 40 -4.61 9.84 12.77
C SER A 40 -4.75 10.29 14.22
N VAL A 41 -5.13 9.37 15.12
CA VAL A 41 -5.21 9.65 16.56
C VAL A 41 -3.82 9.90 17.14
N TYR A 42 -2.83 9.11 16.74
CA TYR A 42 -1.46 9.21 17.24
C TYR A 42 -0.81 10.54 16.86
N PHE A 43 -0.91 10.98 15.60
CA PHE A 43 -0.36 12.26 15.16
C PHE A 43 -1.27 13.46 15.47
N GLY A 44 -2.54 13.23 15.80
CA GLY A 44 -3.55 14.28 15.93
C GLY A 44 -3.87 14.98 14.61
N LYS A 45 -3.68 14.29 13.48
CA LYS A 45 -3.78 14.86 12.12
C LYS A 45 -4.47 13.92 11.13
N PRO A 46 -5.02 14.43 10.01
CA PRO A 46 -5.61 13.57 8.98
C PRO A 46 -4.56 12.71 8.28
N ILE A 47 -4.90 11.45 8.01
CA ILE A 47 -4.10 10.55 7.18
C ILE A 47 -4.75 10.46 5.81
N ARG A 48 -3.98 10.76 4.76
CA ARG A 48 -4.41 10.64 3.37
C ARG A 48 -3.84 9.36 2.75
N VAL A 49 -4.56 8.81 1.78
CA VAL A 49 -4.08 7.70 0.95
C VAL A 49 -3.69 8.28 -0.40
N GLU A 50 -2.48 7.99 -0.85
CA GLU A 50 -2.02 8.26 -2.21
C GLU A 50 -1.83 6.93 -2.93
N GLU A 51 -2.47 6.78 -4.08
CA GLU A 51 -2.27 5.61 -4.93
C GLU A 51 -0.98 5.78 -5.74
N ILE A 52 -0.10 4.78 -5.67
CA ILE A 52 1.20 4.81 -6.36
C ILE A 52 1.09 4.06 -7.68
N TRP A 53 0.62 2.82 -7.61
CA TRP A 53 0.32 2.01 -8.79
C TRP A 53 -0.62 0.86 -8.44
N GLU A 54 -1.24 0.30 -9.47
CA GLU A 54 -2.02 -0.92 -9.39
C GLU A 54 -1.84 -1.79 -10.63
N ILE A 55 -2.02 -3.10 -10.44
CA ILE A 55 -2.20 -4.05 -11.54
C ILE A 55 -3.70 -4.11 -11.82
N PRO A 56 -4.15 -4.02 -13.09
CA PRO A 56 -5.54 -4.20 -13.45
C PRO A 56 -6.13 -5.48 -12.85
N ALA A 57 -7.40 -5.44 -12.46
CA ALA A 57 -8.07 -6.59 -11.91
C ALA A 57 -8.01 -7.78 -12.89
N SER A 58 -7.85 -9.00 -12.37
CA SER A 58 -7.73 -10.21 -13.20
C SER A 58 -8.98 -10.55 -14.02
N GLY A 59 -10.12 -9.91 -13.70
CA GLY A 59 -11.38 -10.08 -14.40
C GLY A 59 -12.39 -9.00 -14.02
N HIS A 60 -13.53 -9.02 -14.72
CA HIS A 60 -14.67 -8.16 -14.41
C HIS A 60 -15.31 -8.58 -13.08
N TRP A 61 -15.86 -7.62 -12.32
CA TRP A 61 -16.41 -7.88 -10.98
C TRP A 61 -17.51 -8.97 -11.00
N SER A 62 -18.32 -9.02 -12.06
CA SER A 62 -19.41 -10.00 -12.19
C SER A 62 -18.96 -11.44 -12.37
N ALA A 63 -17.68 -11.66 -12.71
CA ALA A 63 -17.11 -12.99 -12.93
C ALA A 63 -16.52 -13.61 -11.65
N ALA A 64 -16.44 -12.86 -10.55
CA ALA A 64 -15.87 -13.35 -9.30
C ALA A 64 -16.65 -14.54 -8.75
N SER A 65 -15.98 -15.67 -8.54
CA SER A 65 -16.51 -16.85 -7.86
C SER A 65 -15.47 -17.46 -6.90
N PRO A 66 -15.86 -18.40 -6.03
CA PRO A 66 -14.92 -19.13 -5.20
C PRO A 66 -13.84 -19.87 -6.00
N GLU A 67 -14.21 -20.45 -7.14
CA GLU A 67 -13.32 -21.20 -8.04
C GLU A 67 -12.50 -20.27 -8.94
N HIS A 68 -13.07 -19.12 -9.31
CA HIS A 68 -12.45 -18.13 -10.18
C HIS A 68 -12.44 -16.75 -9.50
N PRO A 69 -11.58 -16.55 -8.49
CA PRO A 69 -11.53 -15.27 -7.79
C PRO A 69 -10.98 -14.17 -8.71
N VAL A 70 -11.55 -12.98 -8.57
CA VAL A 70 -10.94 -11.78 -9.14
C VAL A 70 -9.87 -11.28 -8.17
N THR A 71 -8.70 -10.95 -8.69
CA THR A 71 -7.57 -10.45 -7.90
C THR A 71 -7.15 -9.07 -8.36
N LYS A 72 -6.67 -8.25 -7.43
CA LYS A 72 -6.10 -6.93 -7.69
C LYS A 72 -4.90 -6.71 -6.79
N VAL A 73 -3.83 -6.15 -7.35
CA VAL A 73 -2.62 -5.78 -6.57
C VAL A 73 -2.46 -4.28 -6.66
N ARG A 74 -2.16 -3.64 -5.54
CA ARG A 74 -1.93 -2.20 -5.49
C ARG A 74 -0.88 -1.82 -4.45
N GLU A 75 -0.20 -0.72 -4.73
CA GLU A 75 0.69 -0.03 -3.81
C GLU A 75 0.13 1.37 -3.52
N VAL A 76 0.02 1.69 -2.23
CA VAL A 76 -0.46 2.99 -1.76
C VAL A 76 0.46 3.51 -0.67
N ASN A 77 0.57 4.83 -0.56
CA ASN A 77 1.19 5.50 0.58
C ASN A 77 0.12 6.02 1.53
N LEU A 78 0.41 5.95 2.83
CA LEU A 78 -0.29 6.73 3.85
C LEU A 78 0.53 7.99 4.15
N LEU A 79 -0.10 9.15 4.05
CA LEU A 79 0.52 10.44 4.24
C LEU A 79 -0.05 11.17 5.44
N CYS A 80 0.83 11.77 6.24
CA CYS A 80 0.50 12.75 7.27
C CYS A 80 1.13 14.08 6.88
N GLU A 81 0.32 15.12 6.64
CA GLU A 81 0.77 16.44 6.13
C GLU A 81 1.75 16.39 4.94
N GLY A 82 1.55 15.44 4.02
CA GLY A 82 2.40 15.28 2.84
C GLY A 82 3.66 14.45 3.06
N ALA A 83 3.98 14.04 4.28
CA ALA A 83 5.05 13.08 4.56
C ALA A 83 4.53 11.63 4.52
N VAL A 84 5.27 10.74 3.88
CA VAL A 84 4.95 9.30 3.84
C VAL A 84 5.26 8.68 5.21
N VAL A 85 4.23 8.21 5.90
CA VAL A 85 4.35 7.54 7.20
C VAL A 85 4.22 6.02 7.09
N CYS A 86 3.64 5.51 6.00
CA CYS A 86 3.55 4.08 5.73
C CYS A 86 3.44 3.82 4.22
N LEU A 87 4.20 2.85 3.72
CA LEU A 87 4.00 2.25 2.41
C LEU A 87 3.18 0.98 2.59
N CYS A 88 2.18 0.76 1.75
CA CYS A 88 1.30 -0.39 1.82
C CYS A 88 1.23 -1.08 0.47
N LEU A 89 1.69 -2.33 0.41
CA LEU A 89 1.45 -3.24 -0.71
C LEU A 89 0.33 -4.19 -0.32
N SER A 90 -0.67 -4.34 -1.18
CA SER A 90 -1.80 -5.23 -0.94
C SER A 90 -2.13 -6.08 -2.15
N THR A 91 -2.36 -7.36 -1.90
CA THR A 91 -2.97 -8.31 -2.83
C THR A 91 -4.38 -8.61 -2.33
N ILE A 92 -5.37 -8.26 -3.13
CA ILE A 92 -6.79 -8.40 -2.83
C ILE A 92 -7.37 -9.54 -3.66
N LYS A 93 -8.13 -10.41 -3.02
CA LYS A 93 -8.82 -11.54 -3.64
C LYS A 93 -10.32 -11.47 -3.30
N MET A 94 -11.15 -11.47 -4.34
CA MET A 94 -12.60 -11.36 -4.26
C MET A 94 -13.23 -12.61 -4.86
N THR A 95 -14.01 -13.35 -4.06
CA THR A 95 -14.64 -14.61 -4.47
C THR A 95 -16.14 -14.49 -4.70
N THR A 96 -16.71 -13.28 -4.61
CA THR A 96 -18.12 -13.04 -4.93
C THR A 96 -18.28 -11.79 -5.78
N PRO A 97 -19.32 -11.70 -6.63
CA PRO A 97 -19.59 -10.50 -7.41
C PRO A 97 -19.86 -9.27 -6.57
N GLU A 98 -20.49 -9.44 -5.40
CA GLU A 98 -20.79 -8.35 -4.46
C GLU A 98 -19.51 -7.70 -3.93
N THR A 99 -18.60 -8.51 -3.37
CA THR A 99 -17.32 -7.99 -2.83
C THR A 99 -16.43 -7.41 -3.91
N ALA A 100 -16.44 -8.00 -5.12
CA ALA A 100 -15.71 -7.48 -6.26
C ALA A 100 -16.27 -6.14 -6.74
N ARG A 101 -17.59 -5.97 -6.77
CA ARG A 101 -18.25 -4.73 -7.19
C ARG A 101 -17.97 -3.59 -6.22
N LEU A 102 -18.17 -3.83 -4.92
CA LEU A 102 -17.89 -2.84 -3.87
C LEU A 102 -16.44 -2.30 -3.96
N PHE A 103 -15.48 -3.19 -4.20
CA PHE A 103 -14.08 -2.80 -4.26
C PHE A 103 -13.66 -2.18 -5.60
N LEU A 104 -14.05 -2.78 -6.73
CA LEU A 104 -13.57 -2.41 -8.06
C LEU A 104 -14.38 -1.31 -8.73
N GLU A 105 -15.69 -1.28 -8.53
CA GLU A 105 -16.61 -0.34 -9.16
C GLU A 105 -16.95 0.82 -8.22
N GLU A 106 -17.28 0.53 -6.97
CA GLU A 106 -17.70 1.55 -6.00
C GLU A 106 -16.51 2.19 -5.25
N GLY A 107 -15.30 1.64 -5.40
CA GLY A 107 -14.07 2.21 -4.84
C GLY A 107 -13.99 2.17 -3.31
N VAL A 108 -14.68 1.24 -2.66
CA VAL A 108 -14.65 1.10 -1.20
C VAL A 108 -13.25 0.69 -0.73
N ALA A 109 -12.66 1.46 0.18
CA ALA A 109 -11.32 1.17 0.72
C ALA A 109 -11.30 -0.11 1.58
N ILE A 110 -10.17 -0.83 1.60
CA ILE A 110 -9.99 -2.10 2.35
C ILE A 110 -10.50 -2.01 3.80
N GLY A 111 -10.11 -0.98 4.56
CA GLY A 111 -10.54 -0.81 5.95
C GLY A 111 -12.05 -0.53 6.13
N GLN A 112 -12.73 -0.09 5.06
CA GLN A 112 -14.18 0.15 5.04
C GLN A 112 -14.97 -1.03 4.49
N MET A 113 -14.34 -1.93 3.70
CA MET A 113 -14.99 -3.15 3.18
C MET A 113 -15.60 -3.97 4.30
N TYR A 114 -14.84 -4.23 5.37
CA TYR A 114 -15.32 -5.05 6.48
C TYR A 114 -16.49 -4.41 7.25
N ARG A 115 -16.50 -3.07 7.36
CA ARG A 115 -17.64 -2.33 7.94
C ARG A 115 -18.87 -2.42 7.05
N THR A 116 -18.68 -2.25 5.74
CA THR A 116 -19.74 -2.29 4.73
C THR A 116 -20.40 -3.67 4.68
N LEU A 117 -19.60 -4.73 4.78
CA LEU A 117 -20.07 -6.11 4.83
C LEU A 117 -20.67 -6.51 6.19
N GLY A 118 -20.62 -5.62 7.20
CA GLY A 118 -21.14 -5.89 8.54
C GLY A 118 -20.43 -7.03 9.28
N ARG A 119 -19.17 -7.32 8.94
CA ARG A 119 -18.42 -8.48 9.44
C ARG A 119 -17.10 -8.04 10.08
N VAL A 120 -16.75 -8.68 11.19
CA VAL A 120 -15.42 -8.51 11.79
C VAL A 120 -14.44 -9.33 10.95
N PRO A 121 -13.34 -8.73 10.45
CA PRO A 121 -12.34 -9.50 9.72
C PRO A 121 -11.57 -10.40 10.67
N THR A 122 -11.23 -11.59 10.18
CA THR A 122 -10.15 -12.38 10.76
C THR A 122 -8.83 -11.69 10.42
N PHE A 123 -8.07 -11.33 11.45
CA PHE A 123 -6.74 -10.75 11.30
C PHE A 123 -5.68 -11.79 11.68
N THR A 124 -4.67 -11.92 10.84
CA THR A 124 -3.54 -12.81 11.11
C THR A 124 -2.24 -12.10 10.79
N LEU A 125 -1.47 -11.75 11.82
CA LEU A 125 -0.14 -11.17 11.67
C LEU A 125 0.85 -12.29 11.34
N THR A 126 1.45 -12.26 10.15
CA THR A 126 2.34 -13.33 9.68
C THR A 126 3.79 -13.03 9.96
N SER A 127 4.21 -11.77 9.85
CA SER A 127 5.60 -11.35 10.04
C SER A 127 5.70 -9.91 10.56
N VAL A 128 6.69 -9.67 11.41
CA VAL A 128 7.13 -8.35 11.87
C VAL A 128 8.64 -8.28 11.71
N GLY A 129 9.15 -7.15 11.25
CA GLY A 129 10.58 -6.93 11.08
C GLY A 129 11.01 -5.52 11.44
N VAL A 130 12.20 -5.41 12.02
CA VAL A 130 12.96 -4.17 12.10
C VAL A 130 14.17 -4.34 11.21
N HIS A 131 14.38 -3.39 10.30
CA HIS A 131 15.52 -3.44 9.40
C HIS A 131 16.14 -2.05 9.30
N GLN A 132 17.43 -1.99 9.02
CA GLN A 132 18.15 -0.74 8.80
C GLN A 132 18.34 -0.53 7.30
N ASN A 133 18.09 0.69 6.85
CA ASN A 133 18.49 1.09 5.50
C ASN A 133 19.99 1.47 5.45
N LEU A 134 20.48 1.77 4.25
CA LEU A 134 21.89 2.15 4.04
C LEU A 134 22.31 3.42 4.80
N SER A 135 21.35 4.26 5.19
CA SER A 135 21.57 5.48 5.97
C SER A 135 21.52 5.25 7.48
N GLY A 136 21.35 4.00 7.92
CA GLY A 136 21.23 3.62 9.34
C GLY A 136 19.88 3.95 9.97
N VAL A 137 18.88 4.36 9.17
CA VAL A 137 17.51 4.59 9.67
C VAL A 137 16.81 3.24 9.77
N GLU A 138 16.30 2.94 10.96
CA GLU A 138 15.47 1.77 11.19
C GLU A 138 14.10 1.98 10.58
N HIS A 139 13.62 1.01 9.81
CA HIS A 139 12.24 0.90 9.38
C HIS A 139 11.58 -0.28 10.06
N LEU A 140 10.29 -0.10 10.35
CA LEU A 140 9.44 -1.11 10.93
C LEU A 140 8.54 -1.69 9.83
N ALA A 141 8.37 -3.00 9.78
CA ALA A 141 7.53 -3.65 8.79
C ALA A 141 6.60 -4.68 9.42
N ARG A 142 5.42 -4.85 8.83
CA ARG A 142 4.53 -5.98 9.10
C ARG A 142 4.00 -6.59 7.81
N SER A 143 3.75 -7.89 7.85
CA SER A 143 2.92 -8.59 6.86
C SER A 143 1.79 -9.29 7.60
N TYR A 144 0.58 -9.20 7.07
CA TYR A 144 -0.61 -9.75 7.69
C TYR A 144 -1.68 -10.08 6.64
N SER A 145 -2.66 -10.89 7.02
CA SER A 145 -3.88 -11.06 6.25
C SER A 145 -5.10 -10.50 7.00
N LEU A 146 -6.04 -9.99 6.22
CA LEU A 146 -7.39 -9.66 6.67
C LEU A 146 -8.37 -10.42 5.78
N SER A 147 -9.22 -11.25 6.38
CA SER A 147 -10.19 -12.03 5.62
C SER A 147 -11.58 -12.00 6.23
N THR A 148 -12.56 -12.05 5.35
CA THR A 148 -13.96 -12.37 5.64
C THR A 148 -14.49 -13.22 4.48
N GLU A 149 -15.67 -13.82 4.61
CA GLU A 149 -16.23 -14.57 3.49
C GLU A 149 -16.43 -13.63 2.28
N GLY A 150 -15.93 -14.05 1.13
CA GLY A 150 -15.99 -13.27 -0.12
C GLY A 150 -14.82 -12.33 -0.37
N PHE A 151 -14.00 -12.01 0.65
CA PHE A 151 -12.99 -10.94 0.54
C PHE A 151 -11.76 -11.22 1.41
N GLU A 152 -10.61 -11.37 0.77
CA GLU A 152 -9.33 -11.67 1.42
C GLU A 152 -8.27 -10.66 0.95
N CYS A 153 -7.43 -10.22 1.88
CA CYS A 153 -6.32 -9.33 1.61
C CYS A 153 -5.06 -9.85 2.27
N GLU A 154 -3.99 -9.94 1.50
CA GLU A 154 -2.62 -10.05 2.01
C GLU A 154 -1.97 -8.67 1.93
N ILE A 155 -1.46 -8.18 3.05
CA ILE A 155 -0.99 -6.80 3.17
C ILE A 155 0.40 -6.80 3.77
N ARG A 156 1.30 -6.04 3.12
CA ARG A 156 2.61 -5.67 3.65
C ARG A 156 2.65 -4.18 3.87
N GLU A 157 3.05 -3.78 5.06
CA GLU A 157 3.18 -2.38 5.45
C GLU A 157 4.59 -2.10 5.97
N ILE A 158 5.14 -0.98 5.55
CA ILE A 158 6.48 -0.52 5.91
C ILE A 158 6.37 0.91 6.43
N PHE A 159 6.81 1.13 7.66
CA PHE A 159 6.99 2.44 8.27
C PHE A 159 8.44 2.88 8.02
N PRO A 160 8.69 3.86 7.12
CA PRO A 160 10.04 4.20 6.63
C PRO A 160 11.02 4.60 7.72
N ASP A 161 10.51 5.24 8.76
CA ASP A 161 11.28 5.70 9.90
C ASP A 161 10.57 5.24 11.17
N ARG A 162 11.19 4.30 11.88
CA ARG A 162 10.69 3.77 13.13
C ARG A 162 10.51 4.85 14.21
N ARG A 163 11.28 5.94 14.13
CA ARG A 163 11.20 7.06 15.09
C ARG A 163 9.88 7.81 15.01
N ILE A 164 9.04 7.59 13.99
CA ILE A 164 7.69 8.14 14.01
C ILE A 164 6.91 7.71 15.26
N PHE A 165 7.24 6.56 15.87
CA PHE A 165 6.57 6.07 17.09
C PHE A 165 7.20 6.58 18.39
N THR A 166 8.27 7.38 18.38
CA THR A 166 8.87 7.91 19.62
C THR A 166 8.28 9.25 20.04
N GLY A 167 7.35 9.83 19.27
CA GLY A 167 6.72 11.12 19.56
C GLY A 167 7.61 12.34 19.28
N GLU A 168 8.90 12.12 19.05
CA GLU A 168 9.88 13.15 18.74
C GLU A 168 10.06 13.25 17.22
N CYS A 169 9.51 14.29 16.61
CA CYS A 169 9.96 14.79 15.31
C CYS A 169 9.58 13.95 14.06
N TRP A 170 8.29 13.66 13.85
CA TRP A 170 7.83 13.20 12.54
C TRP A 170 7.92 14.31 11.46
N ASP A 171 7.97 15.59 11.86
CA ASP A 171 8.15 16.77 10.99
C ASP A 171 9.38 16.68 10.06
N ARG A 172 10.35 15.81 10.36
CA ARG A 172 11.59 15.64 9.60
C ARG A 172 11.57 14.53 8.54
N VAL A 173 10.58 13.62 8.57
CA VAL A 173 10.50 12.52 7.59
C VAL A 173 10.15 13.05 6.18
N ALA A 174 9.68 14.30 6.09
CA ALA A 174 9.25 14.98 4.87
C ALA A 174 10.37 15.27 3.82
N LEU A 175 11.66 15.08 4.12
CA LEU A 175 12.73 15.65 3.28
C LEU A 175 13.57 14.66 2.45
N ASN A 176 13.43 13.34 2.59
CA ASN A 176 14.43 12.41 2.03
C ASN A 176 14.05 11.62 0.77
N ASN A 177 12.95 11.97 0.08
CA ASN A 177 12.59 11.32 -1.20
C ASN A 177 12.76 12.20 -2.45
N GLU A 178 13.67 13.19 -2.44
CA GLU A 178 14.09 13.90 -3.67
C GLU A 178 15.02 13.08 -4.60
N GLY A 179 14.98 11.74 -4.52
CA GLY A 179 15.87 10.83 -5.23
C GLY A 179 15.26 10.05 -6.38
N GLN A 180 14.11 10.45 -6.94
CA GLN A 180 13.56 9.80 -8.14
C GLN A 180 12.66 10.74 -8.96
N LYS A 181 13.20 11.88 -9.40
CA LYS A 181 12.60 12.63 -10.51
C LYS A 181 12.83 11.88 -11.82
N LYS A 182 11.71 11.43 -12.41
CA LYS A 182 11.57 10.94 -13.79
C LYS A 182 12.34 11.84 -14.78
N THR A 183 13.37 11.30 -15.42
CA THR A 183 13.86 11.80 -16.70
C THR A 183 12.82 11.49 -17.77
N THR A 184 11.93 12.45 -18.00
CA THR A 184 11.11 12.50 -19.20
C THR A 184 11.99 13.13 -20.28
N THR A 185 12.66 12.30 -21.08
CA THR A 185 13.33 12.78 -22.29
C THR A 185 12.44 12.45 -23.48
N THR A 186 11.70 13.47 -23.90
CA THR A 186 11.10 13.61 -25.23
C THR A 186 12.19 13.32 -26.27
N LYS A 187 12.02 12.29 -27.11
CA LYS A 187 12.84 12.08 -28.31
C LYS A 187 12.12 12.70 -29.49
N ASP A 188 12.48 13.94 -29.80
CA ASP A 188 12.33 14.49 -31.13
C ASP A 188 13.21 13.71 -32.12
N ALA A 189 12.66 13.50 -33.31
CA ALA A 189 13.26 12.77 -34.40
C ALA A 189 14.52 13.48 -34.95
N PRO A 190 15.55 12.75 -35.40
CA PRO A 190 16.71 13.36 -36.04
C PRO A 190 16.42 13.66 -37.51
N THR A 191 16.49 14.95 -37.85
CA THR A 191 16.60 15.48 -39.21
C THR A 191 17.96 15.08 -39.79
N VAL A 192 17.96 14.46 -40.99
CA VAL A 192 19.18 14.12 -41.72
C VAL A 192 19.39 15.17 -42.81
N ASP A 193 20.44 15.96 -42.68
CA ASP A 193 20.95 16.87 -43.71
C ASP A 193 21.72 16.09 -44.79
N VAL A 194 21.35 16.32 -46.06
CA VAL A 194 22.04 15.80 -47.25
C VAL A 194 22.72 16.97 -47.96
N PRO A 195 24.03 16.91 -48.29
CA PRO A 195 24.69 17.98 -49.03
C PRO A 195 24.49 17.86 -50.54
N ALA A 196 24.49 19.02 -51.18
CA ALA A 196 24.10 19.31 -52.55
C ALA A 196 25.08 18.87 -53.64
N THR A 197 24.56 18.61 -54.85
CA THR A 197 25.20 18.97 -56.13
C THR A 197 24.18 19.15 -57.26
N SER A 198 24.13 20.40 -57.75
CA SER A 198 24.12 20.84 -59.16
C SER A 198 23.26 20.12 -60.23
N ASP A 199 22.35 20.91 -60.80
CA ASP A 199 22.35 21.38 -62.20
C ASP A 199 21.15 21.01 -63.11
N THR A 200 20.74 22.03 -63.87
CA THR A 200 19.98 22.02 -65.15
C THR A 200 18.49 21.61 -65.20
N ALA A 201 17.66 22.66 -65.28
CA ALA A 201 16.83 23.03 -66.43
C ALA A 201 15.79 22.06 -67.07
N VAL A 202 14.51 22.49 -66.97
CA VAL A 202 13.56 22.80 -68.08
C VAL A 202 12.62 21.71 -68.68
N LYS A 203 11.33 22.11 -68.75
CA LYS A 203 10.15 21.73 -69.58
C LYS A 203 9.40 20.43 -69.25
N VAL A 204 8.12 20.49 -68.86
CA VAL A 204 6.90 20.64 -69.71
C VAL A 204 6.80 19.53 -70.75
N TYR A 205 6.07 18.44 -70.47
CA TYR A 205 4.65 18.21 -70.79
C TYR A 205 4.10 17.12 -69.86
#